data_AF-A0AAU4E0U2-F1
#
_entry.id   AF-A0AAU4E0U2-F1
#
_cell.length_a   1.000
_cell.length_b   1.000
_cell.length_c   1.000
_cell.angle_alpha   90.00
_cell.angle_beta   90.00
_cell.angle_gamma   90.00
#
_symmetry.space_group_name_H-M   'P 1'
#
loop_
_entity.id
_entity.type
_entity.pdbx_description
1 polymer ?
#
loop_
_entity_poly.entity_id
_entity_poly.type
_entity_poly.pdbx_seq_one_letter_code
_entity_poly.pdbx_strand_id
1 'polypeptide(L)'
;MSDEGQERQRIGLVWMVFCTLLGLSVLYVAVKGQEWWQWQGIWPSILTNAGTALLLAALLFILERRFTGRVIRANRRAVREAAAEVEENLQHRTEELAARIDELQTQVDQRMRAQAESQDAVVADLDAPSYKSVAAALVEANKLEAISNGHVTVQATSDPEGIGFTFKFGTYPDVGANGFRPGLRLEITAVLRHDVLKRGIGVPIIEEEWRPEDQFADVASRMNAQLQRAGYWTGPDTVDWSMVMRNLQRSLELSIASRRGDTLPWRLHGPLIQLIGSDWAITEAGIEARHNSSVIVDEAEFPEKPFGVRRDPDAAKWNPDYPDGPAPPEWPTLVRLGRGCFPRGRLGVYLGMPHWLPFTGEHVPD
;
A
#
# COMPACT_ATOMS: atom_id res chain seq x y z
N MET A 1 5.47 51.77 12.76
CA MET A 1 5.43 52.52 14.03
C MET A 1 4.65 53.78 13.72
N SER A 2 3.38 53.80 14.10
CA SER A 2 2.38 54.75 13.60
C SER A 2 2.65 56.19 14.06
N ASP A 3 2.37 57.15 13.17
CA ASP A 3 2.48 58.60 13.42
C ASP A 3 1.76 59.04 14.71
N GLU A 4 0.66 58.38 15.05
CA GLU A 4 -0.13 58.60 16.27
C GLU A 4 0.69 58.45 17.56
N GLY A 5 1.72 57.60 17.56
CA GLY A 5 2.59 57.38 18.72
C GLY A 5 3.53 58.55 18.98
N GLN A 6 3.99 59.24 17.93
CA GLN A 6 4.85 60.42 18.05
C GLN A 6 4.05 61.65 18.48
N GLU A 7 2.81 61.77 18.00
CA GLU A 7 1.96 62.93 18.30
C GLU A 7 1.53 62.96 19.78
N ARG A 8 1.08 61.82 20.33
CA ARG A 8 0.79 61.69 21.77
C ARG A 8 2.02 61.96 22.64
N GLN A 9 3.22 61.63 22.15
CA GLN A 9 4.47 61.87 22.88
C GLN A 9 4.84 63.35 22.97
N ARG A 10 4.58 64.12 21.92
CA ARG A 10 4.81 65.57 21.90
C ARG A 10 3.82 66.28 22.81
N ILE A 11 2.55 65.90 22.75
CA ILE A 11 1.48 66.48 23.60
C ILE A 11 1.80 66.28 25.09
N GLY A 12 2.23 65.08 25.50
CA GLY A 12 2.58 64.82 26.89
C GLY A 12 3.81 65.59 27.39
N LEU A 13 4.80 65.84 26.54
CA LEU A 13 6.00 66.60 26.91
C LEU A 13 5.70 68.10 27.07
N VAL A 14 4.89 68.66 26.18
CA VAL A 14 4.42 70.05 26.27
C VAL A 14 3.61 70.26 27.55
N TRP A 15 2.70 69.33 27.87
CA TRP A 15 1.89 69.40 29.09
C TRP A 15 2.74 69.30 30.37
N MET A 16 3.76 68.43 30.40
CA MET A 16 4.70 68.31 31.52
C MET A 16 5.46 69.62 31.76
N VAL A 17 6.02 70.20 30.69
CA VAL A 17 6.76 71.48 30.78
C VAL A 17 5.84 72.58 31.27
N PHE A 18 4.61 72.65 30.74
CA PHE A 18 3.60 73.61 31.16
C PHE A 18 3.26 73.49 32.66
N CYS A 19 2.97 72.28 33.16
CA CYS A 19 2.68 72.09 34.59
C CYS A 19 3.84 72.39 35.52
N THR A 20 5.05 72.08 35.09
CA THR A 20 6.26 72.36 35.89
C THR A 20 6.49 73.87 35.99
N LEU A 21 6.37 74.59 34.87
CA LEU A 21 6.49 76.05 34.84
C LEU A 21 5.35 76.73 35.61
N LEU A 22 4.11 76.23 35.47
CA LEU A 22 2.94 76.75 36.18
C LEU A 22 3.07 76.52 37.69
N GLY A 23 3.47 75.31 38.10
CA GLY A 23 3.71 74.97 39.51
C GLY A 23 4.79 75.85 40.14
N LEU A 24 5.93 76.02 39.45
CA LEU A 24 7.01 76.92 39.90
C LEU A 24 6.55 78.38 39.98
N SER A 25 5.75 78.85 39.02
CA SER A 25 5.22 80.21 39.00
C SER A 25 4.24 80.46 40.15
N VAL A 26 3.33 79.52 40.44
CA VAL A 26 2.40 79.59 41.57
C VAL A 26 3.16 79.62 42.90
N LEU A 27 4.21 78.80 43.02
CA LEU A 27 5.05 78.73 44.22
C LEU A 27 5.86 80.02 44.41
N TYR A 28 6.40 80.59 43.33
CA TYR A 28 7.09 81.88 43.33
C TYR A 28 6.16 83.03 43.75
N VAL A 29 4.93 83.07 43.21
CA VAL A 29 3.91 84.06 43.59
C VAL A 29 3.51 83.91 45.05
N ALA A 30 3.39 82.69 45.57
CA ALA A 30 3.08 82.45 46.98
C ALA A 30 4.18 83.02 47.90
N VAL A 31 5.45 82.78 47.57
CA VAL A 31 6.61 83.26 48.36
C VAL A 31 6.75 84.78 48.28
N LYS A 32 6.69 85.36 47.07
CA LYS A 32 6.87 86.81 46.88
C LYS A 32 5.65 87.63 47.32
N GLY A 33 4.45 87.08 47.18
CA GLY A 33 3.21 87.71 47.67
C GLY A 33 3.21 87.85 49.20
N GLN A 34 3.79 86.89 49.90
CA GLN A 34 3.95 86.97 51.35
C GLN A 34 4.92 88.09 51.78
N GLU A 35 6.03 88.28 51.06
CA GLU A 35 7.02 89.33 51.34
C GLU A 35 6.50 90.74 51.01
N TRP A 36 5.85 90.92 49.86
CA TRP A 36 5.50 92.27 49.38
C TRP A 36 4.18 92.80 49.88
N TRP A 37 3.24 91.92 50.19
CA TRP A 37 1.84 92.32 50.37
C TRP A 37 1.29 91.97 51.77
N GLN A 38 2.10 91.31 52.62
CA GLN A 38 1.73 90.90 53.98
C GLN A 38 0.36 90.20 54.04
N TRP A 39 0.07 89.32 53.08
CA TRP A 39 -1.19 88.57 53.08
C TRP A 39 -1.27 87.68 54.32
N GLN A 40 -1.99 88.12 55.35
CA GLN A 40 -2.38 87.28 56.48
C GLN A 40 -3.69 86.58 56.12
N GLY A 41 -3.64 85.28 55.85
CA GLY A 41 -4.81 84.50 55.50
C GLY A 41 -4.50 83.10 54.97
N ILE A 42 -5.55 82.41 54.54
CA ILE A 42 -5.57 81.00 54.13
C ILE A 42 -4.89 80.78 52.74
N TRP A 43 -4.78 81.83 51.93
CA TRP A 43 -4.34 81.77 50.52
C TRP A 43 -2.91 81.24 50.27
N PRO A 44 -1.86 81.60 51.05
CA PRO A 44 -0.51 81.07 50.85
C PRO A 44 -0.44 79.55 51.02
N SER A 45 -1.24 79.00 51.95
CA SER A 45 -1.32 77.55 52.18
C SER A 45 -1.96 76.83 50.99
N ILE A 46 -3.04 77.38 50.42
CA ILE A 46 -3.71 76.82 49.23
C ILE A 46 -2.77 76.84 48.02
N LEU A 47 -2.07 77.96 47.76
CA LEU A 47 -1.16 78.09 46.63
C LEU A 47 0.05 77.16 46.75
N THR A 48 0.59 76.99 47.96
CA THR A 48 1.71 76.06 48.20
C THR A 48 1.28 74.62 47.95
N ASN A 49 0.10 74.21 48.45
CA ASN A 49 -0.44 72.86 48.21
C ASN A 49 -0.76 72.61 46.73
N ALA A 50 -1.28 73.61 46.01
CA ALA A 50 -1.53 73.51 44.57
C ALA A 50 -0.21 73.40 43.78
N GLY A 51 0.80 74.19 44.14
CA GLY A 51 2.12 74.15 43.49
C GLY A 51 2.84 72.82 43.72
N THR A 52 2.81 72.26 44.93
CA THR A 52 3.41 70.96 45.22
C THR A 52 2.67 69.81 44.52
N ALA A 53 1.33 69.84 44.46
CA ALA A 53 0.55 68.84 43.73
C ALA A 53 0.89 68.83 42.21
N LEU A 54 1.03 70.01 41.60
CA LEU A 54 1.43 70.13 40.19
C LEU A 54 2.86 69.61 39.93
N LEU A 55 3.81 69.91 40.82
CA LEU A 55 5.16 69.37 40.72
C LEU A 55 5.20 67.85 40.92
N LEU A 56 4.37 67.31 41.83
CA LEU A 56 4.26 65.88 42.06
C LEU A 56 3.67 65.15 40.86
N ALA A 57 2.67 65.73 40.18
CA ALA A 57 2.11 65.20 38.95
C ALA A 57 3.17 65.15 37.82
N ALA A 58 3.98 66.20 37.67
CA ALA A 58 5.09 66.22 36.72
C ALA A 58 6.14 65.13 37.04
N LEU A 59 6.48 64.95 38.32
CA LEU A 59 7.40 63.91 38.78
C LEU A 59 6.87 62.49 38.48
N LEU A 60 5.59 62.23 38.78
CA LEU A 60 4.94 60.95 38.50
C LEU A 60 4.99 60.62 37.01
N PHE A 61 4.72 61.61 36.15
CA PHE A 61 4.77 61.43 34.70
C PHE A 61 6.19 61.11 34.20
N ILE A 62 7.24 61.70 34.80
CA ILE A 62 8.64 61.36 34.50
C ILE A 62 8.96 59.92 34.92
N LEU A 63 8.53 59.51 36.11
CA LEU A 63 8.76 58.16 36.64
C LEU A 63 8.05 57.11 35.78
N GLU A 64 6.77 57.31 35.47
CA GLU A 64 5.98 56.43 34.61
C GLU A 64 6.67 56.23 33.26
N ARG A 65 7.11 57.32 32.61
CA ARG A 65 7.80 57.24 31.32
C ARG A 65 9.12 56.47 31.41
N ARG A 66 9.87 56.60 32.51
CA ARG A 66 11.11 55.85 32.73
C ARG A 66 10.85 54.37 33.00
N PHE A 67 9.80 54.04 33.74
CA PHE A 67 9.42 52.65 34.02
C PHE A 67 8.87 51.97 32.77
N THR A 68 7.91 52.56 32.06
CA THR A 68 7.34 52.01 30.83
C THR A 68 8.41 51.83 29.76
N GLY A 69 9.33 52.79 29.63
CA GLY A 69 10.45 52.69 28.70
C GLY A 69 11.48 51.59 29.04
N ARG A 70 11.65 51.23 30.32
CA ARG A 70 12.49 50.09 30.74
C ARG A 70 11.77 48.76 30.58
N VAL A 71 10.50 48.67 30.99
CA VAL A 71 9.69 47.46 30.89
C VAL A 71 9.51 47.04 29.44
N ILE A 72 9.21 47.96 28.52
CA ILE A 72 9.08 47.64 27.09
C ILE A 72 10.40 47.14 26.50
N ARG A 73 11.54 47.73 26.91
CA ARG A 73 12.87 47.30 26.43
C ARG A 73 13.27 45.94 27.01
N ALA A 74 12.99 45.68 28.28
CA ALA A 74 13.23 44.39 28.91
C ALA A 74 12.35 43.31 28.29
N ASN A 75 11.06 43.58 28.10
CA ASN A 75 10.11 42.64 27.51
C ASN A 75 10.46 42.33 26.04
N ARG A 76 10.86 43.34 25.24
CA ARG A 76 11.34 43.09 23.86
C ARG A 76 12.62 42.26 23.79
N ARG A 77 13.50 42.33 24.79
CA ARG A 77 14.70 41.48 24.85
C ARG A 77 14.33 40.06 25.25
N ALA A 78 13.56 39.89 26.32
CA ALA A 78 13.09 38.59 26.79
C ALA A 78 12.28 37.84 25.71
N VAL A 79 11.40 38.53 24.98
CA VAL A 79 10.63 37.93 23.88
C VAL A 79 11.52 37.52 22.71
N ARG A 80 12.57 38.28 22.39
CA ARG A 80 13.52 37.92 21.31
C ARG A 80 14.41 36.73 21.69
N GLU A 81 14.89 36.71 22.93
CA GLU A 81 15.68 35.59 23.46
C GLU A 81 14.83 34.32 23.52
N ALA A 82 13.60 34.40 24.05
CA ALA A 82 12.68 33.27 24.08
C ALA A 82 12.27 32.81 22.67
N ALA A 83 12.08 33.73 21.71
CA ALA A 83 11.77 33.37 20.33
C ALA A 83 12.95 32.63 19.65
N ALA A 84 14.18 33.10 19.87
CA ALA A 84 15.38 32.44 19.33
C ALA A 84 15.58 31.04 19.94
N GLU A 85 15.39 30.90 21.26
CA GLU A 85 15.49 29.60 21.94
C GLU A 85 14.39 28.63 21.49
N VAL A 86 13.18 29.12 21.24
CA VAL A 86 12.08 28.29 20.70
C VAL A 86 12.38 27.89 19.26
N GLU A 87 12.93 28.77 18.43
CA GLU A 87 13.27 28.48 17.04
C GLU A 87 14.40 27.45 16.96
N GLU A 88 15.45 27.57 17.78
CA GLU A 88 16.55 26.59 17.86
C GLU A 88 16.05 25.22 18.36
N ASN A 89 15.22 25.19 19.41
CA ASN A 89 14.63 23.94 19.91
C ASN A 89 13.68 23.29 18.89
N LEU A 90 12.90 24.09 18.15
CA LEU A 90 12.04 23.58 17.09
C LEU A 90 12.88 23.02 15.94
N GLN A 91 13.93 23.73 15.54
CA GLN A 91 14.83 23.28 14.48
C GLN A 91 15.50 21.96 14.85
N HIS A 92 16.06 21.85 16.06
CA HIS A 92 16.65 20.61 16.55
C HIS A 92 15.64 19.46 16.60
N ARG A 93 14.41 19.72 17.05
CA ARG A 93 13.33 18.70 17.05
C ARG A 93 12.92 18.30 15.64
N THR A 94 12.88 19.23 14.69
CA THR A 94 12.56 18.91 13.29
C THR A 94 13.66 18.09 12.65
N GLU A 95 14.93 18.38 12.94
CA GLU A 95 16.08 17.61 12.45
C GLU A 95 16.11 16.21 13.06
N GLU A 96 15.85 16.08 14.37
CA GLU A 96 15.73 14.78 15.05
C GLU A 96 14.56 13.95 14.51
N LEU A 97 13.39 14.57 14.29
CA LEU A 97 12.24 13.89 13.70
C LEU A 97 12.51 13.47 12.25
N ALA A 98 13.16 14.32 11.46
CA ALA A 98 13.55 13.97 10.09
C ALA A 98 14.51 12.78 10.08
N ALA A 99 15.55 12.79 10.92
CA ALA A 99 16.49 11.69 11.05
C ALA A 99 15.80 10.38 11.49
N ARG A 100 14.83 10.47 12.40
CA ARG A 100 14.05 9.31 12.84
C ARG A 100 13.12 8.78 11.76
N ILE A 101 12.51 9.66 10.96
CA ILE A 101 11.70 9.27 9.80
C ILE A 101 12.58 8.55 8.78
N ASP A 102 13.76 9.08 8.47
CA ASP A 102 14.70 8.47 7.53
C ASP A 102 15.20 7.10 8.03
N GLU A 103 15.48 6.98 9.33
CA GLU A 103 15.86 5.69 9.95
C GLU A 103 14.72 4.67 9.86
N LEU A 104 13.48 5.08 10.20
CA LEU A 104 12.31 4.19 10.10
C LEU A 104 12.05 3.77 8.66
N GLN A 105 12.16 4.69 7.71
CA GLN A 105 12.02 4.39 6.29
C GLN A 105 13.10 3.38 5.85
N THR A 106 14.35 3.58 6.27
CA THR A 106 15.44 2.64 6.01
C THR A 106 15.17 1.25 6.60
N GLN A 107 14.67 1.16 7.83
CA GLN A 107 14.32 -0.12 8.46
C GLN A 107 13.16 -0.82 7.76
N VAL A 108 12.14 -0.06 7.31
CA VAL A 108 11.03 -0.61 6.52
C VAL A 108 11.55 -1.13 5.18
N ASP A 109 12.35 -0.35 4.46
CA ASP A 109 12.93 -0.75 3.17
C ASP A 109 13.81 -2.00 3.31
N GLN A 110 14.62 -2.10 4.36
CA GLN A 110 15.43 -3.28 4.64
C GLN A 110 14.57 -4.52 4.92
N ARG A 111 13.51 -4.38 5.72
CA ARG A 111 12.57 -5.49 5.99
C ARG A 111 11.84 -5.92 4.73
N MET A 112 11.38 -4.98 3.91
CA MET A 112 10.73 -5.28 2.63
C MET A 112 11.67 -6.02 1.68
N ARG A 113 12.94 -5.61 1.60
CA ARG A 113 13.95 -6.32 0.78
C ARG A 113 14.23 -7.73 1.30
N ALA A 114 14.46 -7.90 2.60
CA ALA A 114 14.70 -9.21 3.19
C ALA A 114 13.50 -10.15 3.01
N GLN A 115 12.27 -9.62 3.09
CA GLN A 115 11.06 -10.38 2.81
C GLN A 115 10.98 -10.78 1.32
N ALA A 116 11.27 -9.86 0.40
CA ALA A 116 11.28 -10.16 -1.04
C ALA A 116 12.33 -11.23 -1.39
N GLU A 117 13.55 -11.12 -0.84
CA GLU A 117 14.62 -12.11 -1.02
C GLU A 117 14.22 -13.50 -0.49
N SER A 118 13.56 -13.56 0.67
CA SER A 118 13.06 -14.81 1.22
C SER A 118 11.97 -15.42 0.34
N GLN A 119 11.13 -14.61 -0.30
CA GLN A 119 10.09 -15.08 -1.22
C GLN A 119 10.69 -15.57 -2.53
N ASP A 120 11.70 -14.88 -3.07
CA ASP A 120 12.40 -15.29 -4.28
C ASP A 120 13.15 -16.62 -4.07
N ALA A 121 13.75 -16.82 -2.89
CA ALA A 121 14.39 -18.08 -2.53
C ALA A 121 13.42 -19.28 -2.56
N VAL A 122 12.19 -19.09 -2.06
CA VAL A 122 11.16 -20.15 -2.08
C VAL A 122 10.81 -20.59 -3.50
N VAL A 123 10.85 -19.67 -4.48
CA VAL A 123 10.56 -19.99 -5.87
C VAL A 123 11.79 -20.55 -6.60
N ALA A 124 12.99 -20.06 -6.28
CA ALA A 124 14.24 -20.58 -6.81
C ALA A 124 14.50 -22.05 -6.41
N ASP A 125 14.02 -22.48 -5.23
CA ASP A 125 14.10 -23.86 -4.77
C ASP A 125 13.31 -24.87 -5.65
N LEU A 126 12.56 -24.41 -6.65
CA LEU A 126 11.85 -25.26 -7.63
C LEU A 126 12.77 -25.90 -8.67
N ASP A 127 14.04 -25.49 -8.77
CA ASP A 127 15.04 -26.12 -9.64
C ASP A 127 15.24 -27.62 -9.33
N ALA A 128 15.03 -28.02 -8.07
CA ALA A 128 14.97 -29.40 -7.61
C ALA A 128 13.56 -29.68 -7.03
N PRO A 129 12.57 -30.03 -7.89
CA PRO A 129 11.19 -30.10 -7.47
C PRO A 129 10.97 -31.20 -6.42
N SER A 130 10.55 -30.78 -5.24
CA SER A 130 10.18 -31.64 -4.12
C SER A 130 8.79 -31.25 -3.64
N TYR A 131 8.13 -32.14 -2.88
CA TYR A 131 6.86 -31.80 -2.24
C TYR A 131 6.96 -30.48 -1.46
N LYS A 132 8.02 -30.33 -0.65
CA LYS A 132 8.23 -29.16 0.22
C LYS A 132 8.43 -27.87 -0.59
N SER A 133 9.25 -27.88 -1.64
CA SER A 133 9.50 -26.68 -2.46
C SER A 133 8.25 -26.26 -3.25
N VAL A 134 7.54 -27.21 -3.87
CA VAL A 134 6.30 -26.91 -4.60
C VAL A 134 5.18 -26.45 -3.67
N ALA A 135 4.99 -27.12 -2.52
CA ALA A 135 4.00 -26.71 -1.54
C ALA A 135 4.30 -25.32 -0.97
N ALA A 136 5.55 -25.04 -0.59
CA ALA A 136 5.95 -23.74 -0.06
C ALA A 136 5.71 -22.60 -1.08
N ALA A 137 6.06 -22.81 -2.35
CA ALA A 137 5.85 -21.82 -3.40
C ALA A 137 4.36 -21.56 -3.67
N LEU A 138 3.52 -22.61 -3.67
CA LEU A 138 2.06 -22.45 -3.80
C LEU A 138 1.44 -21.76 -2.58
N VAL A 139 1.91 -22.07 -1.36
CA VAL A 139 1.48 -21.38 -0.13
C VAL A 139 1.81 -19.90 -0.20
N GLU A 140 3.02 -19.55 -0.62
CA GLU A 140 3.42 -18.14 -0.71
C GLU A 140 2.64 -17.39 -1.79
N ALA A 141 2.44 -18.01 -2.96
CA ALA A 141 1.58 -17.47 -4.01
C ALA A 141 0.13 -17.26 -3.52
N ASN A 142 -0.40 -18.18 -2.72
CA ASN A 142 -1.75 -18.06 -2.15
C ASN A 142 -1.86 -16.94 -1.12
N LYS A 143 -0.88 -16.79 -0.22
CA LYS A 143 -0.85 -15.71 0.77
C LYS A 143 -0.90 -14.32 0.11
N LEU A 144 -0.27 -14.19 -1.06
CA LEU A 144 -0.23 -12.94 -1.82
C LEU A 144 -1.40 -12.80 -2.80
N GLU A 145 -2.35 -13.74 -2.81
CA GLU A 145 -3.43 -13.82 -3.81
C GLU A 145 -2.87 -13.73 -5.24
N ALA A 146 -1.69 -14.31 -5.48
CA ALA A 146 -0.96 -14.27 -6.74
C ALA A 146 -1.51 -15.29 -7.74
N ILE A 147 -2.03 -16.41 -7.26
CA ILE A 147 -2.68 -17.43 -8.07
C ILE A 147 -4.16 -17.54 -7.72
N SER A 148 -4.94 -17.91 -8.71
CA SER A 148 -6.38 -17.92 -8.56
C SER A 148 -6.88 -19.17 -7.85
N ASN A 149 -7.75 -19.00 -6.83
CA ASN A 149 -8.43 -20.10 -6.14
C ASN A 149 -7.48 -21.23 -5.68
N GLY A 150 -6.27 -20.90 -5.25
CA GLY A 150 -5.35 -21.91 -4.75
C GLY A 150 -4.62 -22.74 -5.80
N HIS A 151 -4.80 -22.46 -7.11
CA HIS A 151 -4.20 -23.26 -8.17
C HIS A 151 -3.59 -22.45 -9.30
N VAL A 152 -2.68 -23.11 -10.01
CA VAL A 152 -2.09 -22.63 -11.25
C VAL A 152 -2.05 -23.76 -12.27
N THR A 153 -2.39 -23.46 -13.52
CA THR A 153 -2.33 -24.43 -14.62
C THR A 153 -1.17 -24.13 -15.55
N VAL A 154 -0.40 -25.15 -15.90
CA VAL A 154 0.81 -25.03 -16.74
C VAL A 154 0.75 -25.96 -17.95
N GLN A 155 1.55 -25.65 -18.98
CA GLN A 155 1.64 -26.47 -20.19
C GLN A 155 2.60 -27.64 -19.98
N ALA A 156 2.21 -28.82 -20.45
CA ALA A 156 3.05 -30.02 -20.43
C ALA A 156 3.85 -30.25 -21.72
N THR A 157 3.47 -29.53 -22.79
CA THR A 157 4.03 -29.68 -24.13
C THR A 157 4.10 -28.32 -24.82
N SER A 158 4.88 -28.21 -25.89
CA SER A 158 4.89 -27.01 -26.74
C SER A 158 3.56 -26.79 -27.47
N ASP A 159 2.73 -27.83 -27.63
CA ASP A 159 1.38 -27.70 -28.16
C ASP A 159 0.47 -26.98 -27.13
N PRO A 160 -0.05 -25.77 -27.44
CA PRO A 160 -0.96 -25.05 -26.56
C PRO A 160 -2.30 -25.77 -26.33
N GLU A 161 -2.71 -26.68 -27.22
CA GLU A 161 -3.93 -27.50 -27.10
C GLU A 161 -3.72 -28.85 -26.41
N GLY A 162 -2.47 -29.17 -26.08
CA GLY A 162 -2.06 -30.41 -25.45
C GLY A 162 -2.51 -30.57 -24.00
N ILE A 163 -1.81 -31.43 -23.26
CA ILE A 163 -2.09 -31.67 -21.85
C ILE A 163 -1.61 -30.46 -21.02
N GLY A 164 -2.46 -30.02 -20.09
CA GLY A 164 -2.05 -29.13 -19.01
C GLY A 164 -2.05 -29.86 -17.68
N PHE A 165 -1.24 -29.37 -16.75
CA PHE A 165 -1.29 -29.79 -15.34
C PHE A 165 -1.71 -28.62 -14.47
N THR A 166 -2.70 -28.86 -13.62
CA THR A 166 -3.11 -27.92 -12.58
C THR A 166 -2.49 -28.37 -11.26
N PHE A 167 -1.73 -27.47 -10.64
CA PHE A 167 -1.15 -27.66 -9.31
C PHE A 167 -2.00 -26.91 -8.30
N LYS A 168 -2.39 -27.59 -7.22
CA LYS A 168 -3.25 -27.03 -6.19
C LYS A 168 -2.77 -27.47 -4.82
N PHE A 169 -2.63 -26.52 -3.89
CA PHE A 169 -2.25 -26.83 -2.51
C PHE A 169 -3.21 -26.17 -1.52
N GLY A 170 -3.79 -26.97 -0.62
CA GLY A 170 -4.76 -26.47 0.34
C GLY A 170 -5.55 -27.58 1.02
N THR A 171 -6.53 -27.16 1.81
CA THR A 171 -7.52 -28.06 2.42
C THR A 171 -8.72 -28.18 1.49
N TYR A 172 -9.12 -29.42 1.18
CA TYR A 172 -10.30 -29.65 0.35
C TYR A 172 -11.40 -30.31 1.15
N PRO A 173 -12.64 -29.83 1.03
CA PRO A 173 -13.78 -30.63 1.40
C PRO A 173 -13.88 -31.77 0.39
N ASP A 174 -13.29 -32.92 0.73
CA ASP A 174 -13.46 -34.12 -0.08
C ASP A 174 -14.90 -34.59 0.06
N VAL A 175 -15.72 -34.33 -0.97
CA VAL A 175 -17.11 -34.80 -1.06
C VAL A 175 -17.16 -36.14 -1.83
N GLY A 176 -16.16 -37.00 -1.61
CA GLY A 176 -16.12 -38.35 -2.13
C GLY A 176 -16.98 -39.34 -1.32
N ALA A 177 -17.36 -40.45 -1.96
CA ALA A 177 -18.14 -41.53 -1.36
C ALA A 177 -17.47 -42.23 -0.14
N ASN A 178 -16.18 -41.98 0.09
CA ASN A 178 -15.35 -42.62 1.13
C ASN A 178 -15.11 -41.74 2.37
N GLY A 179 -15.85 -40.63 2.51
CA GLY A 179 -15.85 -39.80 3.71
C GLY A 179 -14.86 -38.63 3.69
N PHE A 180 -15.14 -37.65 4.56
CA PHE A 180 -14.38 -36.41 4.71
C PHE A 180 -12.98 -36.72 5.25
N ARG A 181 -11.94 -36.50 4.42
CA ARG A 181 -10.54 -36.50 4.87
C ARG A 181 -10.04 -35.06 4.88
N PRO A 182 -10.26 -34.31 5.98
CA PRO A 182 -9.68 -32.99 6.11
C PRO A 182 -8.17 -33.17 6.20
N GLY A 183 -7.46 -32.64 5.20
CA GLY A 183 -6.02 -32.72 5.13
C GLY A 183 -5.48 -31.69 4.15
N LEU A 184 -4.32 -31.12 4.49
CA LEU A 184 -3.53 -30.31 3.58
C LEU A 184 -2.89 -31.26 2.57
N ARG A 185 -3.20 -31.10 1.28
CA ARG A 185 -2.62 -31.95 0.23
C ARG A 185 -2.20 -31.16 -0.98
N LEU A 186 -1.09 -31.59 -1.58
CA LEU A 186 -0.64 -31.16 -2.89
C LEU A 186 -1.27 -32.07 -3.94
N GLU A 187 -2.06 -31.50 -4.83
CA GLU A 187 -2.77 -32.24 -5.85
C GLU A 187 -2.31 -31.78 -7.23
N ILE A 188 -2.04 -32.76 -8.11
CA ILE A 188 -1.73 -32.53 -9.51
C ILE A 188 -2.85 -33.13 -10.34
N THR A 189 -3.49 -32.28 -11.14
CA THR A 189 -4.61 -32.68 -12.00
C THR A 189 -4.21 -32.55 -13.46
N ALA A 190 -4.38 -33.62 -14.25
CA ALA A 190 -4.23 -33.57 -15.70
C ALA A 190 -5.52 -33.06 -16.36
N VAL A 191 -5.39 -32.06 -17.24
CA VAL A 191 -6.50 -31.47 -18.00
C VAL A 191 -6.21 -31.48 -19.49
N LEU A 192 -7.20 -31.85 -20.32
CA LEU A 192 -7.12 -31.66 -21.77
C LEU A 192 -7.60 -30.27 -22.14
N ARG A 193 -6.71 -29.50 -22.73
CA ARG A 193 -6.98 -28.10 -23.07
C ARG A 193 -7.99 -27.93 -24.20
N HIS A 194 -8.04 -28.87 -25.15
CA HIS A 194 -9.04 -28.84 -26.23
C HIS A 194 -10.46 -29.25 -25.78
N ASP A 195 -10.63 -29.95 -24.65
CA ASP A 195 -11.94 -30.43 -24.17
C ASP A 195 -12.58 -29.53 -23.10
N VAL A 196 -11.93 -28.39 -22.81
CA VAL A 196 -12.34 -27.40 -21.80
C VAL A 196 -13.78 -26.93 -22.00
N LEU A 197 -14.24 -26.80 -23.24
CA LEU A 197 -15.62 -26.39 -23.54
C LEU A 197 -16.67 -27.49 -23.34
N LYS A 198 -16.30 -28.78 -23.45
CA LYS A 198 -17.28 -29.89 -23.34
C LYS A 198 -17.52 -30.33 -21.91
N ARG A 199 -16.47 -30.27 -21.08
CA ARG A 199 -16.53 -30.73 -19.69
C ARG A 199 -16.60 -29.58 -18.68
N GLY A 200 -16.33 -28.34 -19.11
CA GLY A 200 -16.03 -27.23 -18.21
C GLY A 200 -14.54 -27.24 -17.85
N ILE A 201 -14.03 -26.12 -17.32
CA ILE A 201 -12.67 -26.11 -16.77
C ILE A 201 -12.56 -27.06 -15.60
N GLY A 202 -11.46 -27.79 -15.58
CA GLY A 202 -11.06 -28.55 -14.41
C GLY A 202 -11.84 -29.83 -14.18
N VAL A 203 -12.52 -30.39 -15.19
CA VAL A 203 -12.87 -31.81 -15.09
C VAL A 203 -11.59 -32.60 -15.25
N PRO A 204 -11.08 -33.18 -14.15
CA PRO A 204 -9.85 -33.94 -14.18
C PRO A 204 -10.03 -35.11 -15.13
N ILE A 205 -8.99 -35.41 -15.88
CA ILE A 205 -8.90 -36.74 -16.48
C ILE A 205 -8.25 -37.69 -15.50
N ILE A 206 -7.28 -37.17 -14.75
CA ILE A 206 -6.50 -37.83 -13.74
C ILE A 206 -6.26 -36.83 -12.63
N GLU A 207 -6.40 -37.29 -11.40
CA GLU A 207 -5.99 -36.58 -10.19
C GLU A 207 -4.96 -37.47 -9.50
N GLU A 208 -3.85 -36.87 -9.07
CA GLU A 208 -2.83 -37.55 -8.28
C GLU A 208 -2.50 -36.69 -7.07
N GLU A 209 -2.52 -37.32 -5.90
CA GLU A 209 -2.01 -36.74 -4.67
C GLU A 209 -0.48 -36.89 -4.66
N TRP A 210 0.24 -35.77 -4.52
CA TRP A 210 1.67 -35.77 -4.25
C TRP A 210 1.86 -35.75 -2.74
N ARG A 211 2.44 -36.82 -2.17
CA ARG A 211 2.69 -36.92 -0.73
C ARG A 211 4.08 -36.42 -0.32
N PRO A 212 4.28 -36.04 0.96
CA PRO A 212 5.59 -35.60 1.45
C PRO A 212 6.73 -36.59 1.20
N GLU A 213 6.45 -37.89 1.29
CA GLU A 213 7.42 -38.97 1.09
C GLU A 213 7.74 -39.28 -0.38
N ASP A 214 6.94 -38.77 -1.33
CA ASP A 214 7.10 -39.07 -2.75
C ASP A 214 8.20 -38.23 -3.39
N GLN A 215 9.06 -38.89 -4.16
CA GLN A 215 9.95 -38.20 -5.10
C GLN A 215 9.15 -37.74 -6.32
N PHE A 216 9.52 -36.59 -6.89
CA PHE A 216 8.85 -36.05 -8.09
C PHE A 216 8.82 -37.06 -9.26
N ALA A 217 9.91 -37.81 -9.44
CA ALA A 217 10.01 -38.84 -10.49
C ALA A 217 8.96 -39.96 -10.33
N ASP A 218 8.62 -40.33 -9.10
CA ASP A 218 7.62 -41.37 -8.82
C ASP A 218 6.22 -40.84 -9.13
N VAL A 219 5.92 -39.60 -8.73
CA VAL A 219 4.64 -38.93 -9.04
C VAL A 219 4.46 -38.80 -10.56
N ALA A 220 5.49 -38.33 -11.27
CA ALA A 220 5.49 -38.23 -12.73
C ALA A 220 5.25 -39.60 -13.40
N SER A 221 5.91 -40.65 -12.90
CA SER A 221 5.72 -42.03 -13.37
C SER A 221 4.28 -42.52 -13.16
N ARG A 222 3.69 -42.29 -11.99
CA ARG A 222 2.30 -42.66 -11.69
C ARG A 222 1.30 -41.90 -12.57
N MET A 223 1.53 -40.60 -12.78
CA MET A 223 0.74 -39.78 -13.71
C MET A 223 0.81 -40.30 -15.14
N ASN A 224 2.00 -40.64 -15.64
CA ASN A 224 2.17 -41.24 -16.97
C ASN A 224 1.42 -42.57 -17.09
N ALA A 225 1.52 -43.44 -16.08
CA ALA A 225 0.80 -44.71 -16.06
C ALA A 225 -0.73 -44.54 -16.04
N GLN A 226 -1.23 -43.47 -15.40
CA GLN A 226 -2.65 -43.12 -15.43
C GLN A 226 -3.07 -42.57 -16.79
N LEU A 227 -2.26 -41.71 -17.41
CA LEU A 227 -2.50 -41.18 -18.77
C LEU A 227 -2.55 -42.32 -19.79
N GLN A 228 -1.68 -43.31 -19.64
CA GLN A 228 -1.65 -44.50 -20.47
C GLN A 228 -2.90 -45.36 -20.29
N ARG A 229 -3.32 -45.62 -19.05
CA ARG A 229 -4.56 -46.36 -18.76
C ARG A 229 -5.80 -45.66 -19.30
N ALA A 230 -5.81 -44.33 -19.28
CA ALA A 230 -6.90 -43.51 -19.79
C ALA A 230 -6.86 -43.31 -21.32
N GLY A 231 -5.83 -43.80 -22.02
CA GLY A 231 -5.69 -43.72 -23.47
C GLY A 231 -5.20 -42.37 -24.01
N TYR A 232 -4.68 -41.50 -23.14
CA TYR A 232 -4.15 -40.18 -23.52
C TYR A 232 -2.63 -40.15 -23.69
N TRP A 233 -1.92 -41.21 -23.30
CA TRP A 233 -0.48 -41.34 -23.50
C TRP A 233 -0.16 -41.92 -24.89
N THR A 234 0.56 -41.16 -25.71
CA THR A 234 1.02 -41.56 -27.05
C THR A 234 2.52 -41.87 -27.13
N GLY A 235 3.28 -41.55 -26.09
CA GLY A 235 4.71 -41.81 -26.02
C GLY A 235 5.45 -40.82 -25.11
N PRO A 236 6.79 -40.86 -25.09
CA PRO A 236 7.61 -39.95 -24.29
C PRO A 236 7.34 -38.46 -24.55
N ASP A 237 6.95 -38.11 -25.78
CA ASP A 237 6.65 -36.73 -26.18
C ASP A 237 5.27 -36.23 -25.72
N THR A 238 4.45 -37.09 -25.09
CA THR A 238 3.14 -36.69 -24.58
C THR A 238 3.24 -35.68 -23.43
N VAL A 239 4.27 -35.81 -22.59
CA VAL A 239 4.50 -34.92 -21.43
C VAL A 239 6.00 -34.68 -21.27
N ASP A 240 6.41 -33.41 -21.37
CA ASP A 240 7.73 -32.95 -20.97
C ASP A 240 7.66 -32.46 -19.51
N TRP A 241 7.96 -33.34 -18.56
CA TRP A 241 7.95 -33.01 -17.12
C TRP A 241 8.93 -31.90 -16.75
N SER A 242 10.03 -31.74 -17.47
CA SER A 242 10.96 -30.63 -17.25
C SER A 242 10.33 -29.31 -17.69
N MET A 243 9.58 -29.30 -18.79
CA MET A 243 8.78 -28.13 -19.20
C MET A 243 7.68 -27.81 -18.20
N VAL A 244 6.97 -28.82 -17.67
CA VAL A 244 5.93 -28.61 -16.64
C VAL A 244 6.50 -27.85 -15.44
N MET A 245 7.64 -28.30 -14.89
CA MET A 245 8.27 -27.68 -13.72
C MET A 245 8.80 -26.28 -14.02
N ARG A 246 9.49 -26.08 -15.16
CA ARG A 246 9.93 -24.74 -15.59
C ARG A 246 8.75 -23.77 -15.76
N ASN A 247 7.65 -24.23 -16.34
CA ASN A 247 6.46 -23.41 -16.53
C ASN A 247 5.76 -23.11 -15.20
N LEU A 248 5.78 -24.04 -14.24
CA LEU A 248 5.27 -23.83 -12.88
C LEU A 248 6.07 -22.78 -12.14
N GLN A 249 7.39 -22.93 -12.10
CA GLN A 249 8.31 -21.96 -11.52
C GLN A 249 8.07 -20.57 -12.12
N ARG A 250 8.14 -20.45 -13.45
CA ARG A 250 7.92 -19.18 -14.15
C ARG A 250 6.55 -18.55 -13.85
N SER A 251 5.50 -19.37 -13.73
CA SER A 251 4.15 -18.91 -13.41
C SER A 251 4.08 -18.34 -11.99
N LEU A 252 4.72 -19.00 -11.03
CA LEU A 252 4.77 -18.56 -9.64
C LEU A 252 5.65 -17.31 -9.49
N GLU A 253 6.83 -17.27 -10.13
CA GLU A 253 7.70 -16.08 -10.15
C GLU A 253 6.96 -14.86 -10.68
N LEU A 254 6.38 -14.96 -11.87
CA LEU A 254 5.67 -13.86 -12.51
C LEU A 254 4.48 -13.38 -11.68
N SER A 255 3.69 -14.31 -11.13
CA SER A 255 2.50 -13.96 -10.37
C SER A 255 2.83 -13.33 -9.02
N ILE A 256 3.78 -13.89 -8.26
CA ILE A 256 4.25 -13.34 -6.99
C ILE A 256 4.82 -11.93 -7.20
N ALA A 257 5.74 -11.77 -8.14
CA ALA A 257 6.37 -10.48 -8.40
C ALA A 257 5.37 -9.42 -8.91
N SER A 258 4.39 -9.82 -9.72
CA SER A 258 3.28 -8.93 -10.12
C SER A 258 2.46 -8.43 -8.92
N ARG A 259 2.25 -9.29 -7.91
CA ARG A 259 1.51 -8.91 -6.68
C ARG A 259 2.32 -8.05 -5.74
N ARG A 260 3.64 -8.24 -5.66
CA ARG A 260 4.54 -7.36 -4.89
C ARG A 260 4.62 -5.96 -5.48
N GLY A 261 4.25 -5.79 -6.76
CA GLY A 261 4.41 -4.52 -7.47
C GLY A 261 5.86 -4.28 -7.89
N ASP A 262 6.63 -5.35 -8.08
CA ASP A 262 8.00 -5.26 -8.56
C ASP A 262 8.04 -4.60 -9.95
N THR A 263 9.17 -3.97 -10.27
CA THR A 263 9.42 -3.37 -11.59
C THR A 263 9.74 -4.45 -12.63
N LEU A 264 8.78 -5.34 -12.87
CA LEU A 264 8.86 -6.32 -13.94
C LEU A 264 8.43 -5.73 -15.29
N PRO A 265 8.97 -6.24 -16.41
CA PRO A 265 8.51 -5.87 -17.75
C PRO A 265 7.07 -6.31 -18.02
N TRP A 266 6.50 -7.18 -17.18
CA TRP A 266 5.12 -7.64 -17.27
C TRP A 266 4.46 -7.66 -15.91
N ARG A 267 3.42 -6.83 -15.75
CA ARG A 267 2.59 -6.77 -14.55
C ARG A 267 1.21 -7.33 -14.84
N LEU A 268 0.84 -8.39 -14.13
CA LEU A 268 -0.50 -9.00 -14.24
C LEU A 268 -1.57 -8.15 -13.55
N HIS A 269 -2.78 -8.10 -14.11
CA HIS A 269 -3.91 -7.30 -13.59
C HIS A 269 -4.76 -8.05 -12.56
N GLY A 270 -4.57 -9.36 -12.41
CA GLY A 270 -5.24 -10.19 -11.42
C GLY A 270 -4.44 -11.44 -11.05
N PRO A 271 -4.95 -12.27 -10.12
CA PRO A 271 -4.35 -13.57 -9.83
C PRO A 271 -4.20 -14.41 -11.10
N LEU A 272 -3.07 -15.08 -11.26
CA LEU A 272 -2.79 -15.93 -12.39
C LEU A 272 -3.63 -17.21 -12.32
N ILE A 273 -4.29 -17.55 -13.43
CA ILE A 273 -4.95 -18.85 -13.63
C ILE A 273 -4.00 -19.77 -14.40
N GLN A 274 -3.42 -19.26 -15.49
CA GLN A 274 -2.63 -20.04 -16.43
C GLN A 274 -1.66 -19.16 -17.21
N LEU A 275 -0.42 -19.63 -17.35
CA LEU A 275 0.56 -19.07 -18.29
C LEU A 275 0.58 -19.92 -19.57
N ILE A 276 0.61 -19.26 -20.73
CA ILE A 276 0.53 -19.89 -22.06
C ILE A 276 1.72 -19.40 -22.88
N GLY A 277 2.70 -20.28 -23.09
CA GLY A 277 3.97 -19.91 -23.71
C GLY A 277 4.70 -18.82 -22.90
N SER A 278 5.32 -17.88 -23.61
CA SER A 278 6.10 -16.81 -23.00
C SER A 278 5.40 -15.48 -22.81
N ASP A 279 4.31 -15.25 -23.53
CA ASP A 279 3.81 -13.89 -23.76
C ASP A 279 2.31 -13.74 -23.48
N TRP A 280 1.65 -14.80 -23.03
CA TRP A 280 0.22 -14.82 -22.75
C TRP A 280 -0.08 -15.38 -21.37
N ALA A 281 -0.95 -14.68 -20.65
CA ALA A 281 -1.47 -15.12 -19.37
C ALA A 281 -3.00 -15.05 -19.40
N ILE A 282 -3.63 -15.99 -18.70
CA ILE A 282 -5.03 -15.89 -18.30
C ILE A 282 -5.01 -15.63 -16.80
N THR A 283 -5.55 -14.48 -16.41
CA THR A 283 -5.66 -14.05 -15.01
C THR A 283 -7.13 -14.00 -14.62
N GLU A 284 -7.49 -13.52 -13.44
CA GLU A 284 -8.90 -13.22 -13.15
C GLU A 284 -9.41 -11.97 -13.87
N ALA A 285 -8.53 -11.09 -14.35
CA ALA A 285 -8.93 -9.89 -15.09
C ALA A 285 -9.28 -10.19 -16.56
N GLY A 286 -8.79 -11.31 -17.11
CA GLY A 286 -9.04 -11.66 -18.50
C GLY A 286 -7.87 -12.36 -19.18
N ILE A 287 -7.74 -12.16 -20.49
CA ILE A 287 -6.55 -12.57 -21.27
C ILE A 287 -5.60 -11.38 -21.35
N GLU A 288 -4.36 -11.59 -20.91
CA GLU A 288 -3.32 -10.56 -20.86
C GLU A 288 -2.14 -10.90 -21.76
N ALA A 289 -1.57 -9.88 -22.40
CA ALA A 289 -0.37 -10.01 -23.22
C ALA A 289 0.84 -9.35 -22.54
N ARG A 290 2.02 -9.94 -22.72
CA ARG A 290 3.27 -9.43 -22.14
C ARG A 290 3.71 -8.09 -22.71
N HIS A 291 3.64 -7.92 -24.02
CA HIS A 291 4.30 -6.83 -24.75
C HIS A 291 3.79 -5.44 -24.40
N ASN A 292 2.51 -5.32 -24.02
CA ASN A 292 1.86 -4.07 -23.63
C ASN A 292 1.44 -4.06 -22.15
N SER A 293 1.62 -5.17 -21.42
CA SER A 293 1.08 -5.36 -20.08
C SER A 293 -0.36 -4.88 -20.00
N SER A 294 -1.21 -5.25 -20.96
CA SER A 294 -2.62 -4.89 -20.94
C SER A 294 -3.51 -6.12 -21.03
N VAL A 295 -4.70 -5.97 -20.48
CA VAL A 295 -5.81 -6.89 -20.68
C VAL A 295 -6.28 -6.72 -22.12
N ILE A 296 -6.17 -7.77 -22.91
CA ILE A 296 -6.59 -7.83 -24.31
C ILE A 296 -8.08 -8.13 -24.41
N VAL A 297 -8.58 -8.99 -23.53
CA VAL A 297 -10.00 -9.33 -23.40
C VAL A 297 -10.34 -9.37 -21.92
N ASP A 298 -11.21 -8.47 -21.47
CA ASP A 298 -11.62 -8.39 -20.08
C ASP A 298 -12.53 -9.58 -19.70
N GLU A 299 -12.49 -10.01 -18.43
CA GLU A 299 -13.41 -11.04 -17.90
C GLU A 299 -14.88 -10.73 -18.27
N ALA A 300 -15.29 -9.47 -18.16
CA ALA A 300 -16.67 -9.04 -18.37
C ALA A 300 -17.12 -9.17 -19.84
N GLU A 301 -16.18 -9.30 -20.79
CA GLU A 301 -16.49 -9.50 -22.20
C GLU A 301 -16.83 -10.96 -22.53
N PHE A 302 -16.46 -11.91 -21.66
CA PHE A 302 -16.77 -13.32 -21.88
C PHE A 302 -18.27 -13.58 -21.73
N PRO A 303 -18.89 -14.36 -22.63
CA PRO A 303 -20.32 -14.61 -22.61
C PRO A 303 -20.74 -15.36 -21.33
N GLU A 304 -21.77 -14.85 -20.66
CA GLU A 304 -22.37 -15.52 -19.51
C GLU A 304 -22.73 -16.98 -19.82
N LYS A 305 -22.37 -17.89 -18.90
CA LYS A 305 -22.81 -19.29 -18.98
C LYS A 305 -24.11 -19.41 -18.21
N PRO A 306 -25.28 -19.52 -18.87
CA PRO A 306 -26.52 -19.72 -18.15
C PRO A 306 -26.42 -20.99 -17.29
N PHE A 307 -26.80 -20.87 -16.03
CA PHE A 307 -26.65 -21.93 -15.04
C PHE A 307 -27.35 -23.21 -15.53
N GLY A 308 -26.64 -24.35 -15.51
CA GLY A 308 -27.17 -25.64 -15.96
C GLY A 308 -27.17 -25.88 -17.48
N VAL A 309 -26.78 -24.90 -18.31
CA VAL A 309 -26.67 -25.09 -19.75
C VAL A 309 -25.23 -25.49 -20.10
N ARG A 310 -25.03 -26.77 -20.43
CA ARG A 310 -23.71 -27.31 -20.83
C ARG A 310 -23.16 -26.71 -22.13
N ARG A 311 -24.02 -26.17 -22.99
CA ARG A 311 -23.62 -25.66 -24.31
C ARG A 311 -24.52 -24.51 -24.72
N ASP A 312 -24.04 -23.30 -24.53
CA ASP A 312 -24.64 -22.13 -25.15
C ASP A 312 -24.12 -22.04 -26.61
N PRO A 313 -25.00 -22.22 -27.62
CA PRO A 313 -24.62 -22.14 -29.02
C PRO A 313 -24.17 -20.73 -29.44
N ASP A 314 -24.58 -19.69 -28.73
CA ASP A 314 -24.18 -18.31 -29.04
C ASP A 314 -22.82 -17.99 -28.40
N ALA A 315 -22.53 -18.53 -27.21
CA ALA A 315 -21.18 -18.50 -26.67
C ALA A 315 -20.17 -19.16 -27.62
N ALA A 316 -20.57 -20.21 -28.35
CA ALA A 316 -19.72 -20.87 -29.34
C ALA A 316 -19.32 -19.97 -30.53
N LYS A 317 -20.14 -18.95 -30.85
CA LYS A 317 -19.89 -17.98 -31.92
C LYS A 317 -19.12 -16.75 -31.46
N TRP A 318 -19.06 -16.50 -30.15
CA TRP A 318 -18.28 -15.39 -29.61
C TRP A 318 -16.79 -15.62 -29.84
N ASN A 319 -16.17 -14.67 -30.53
CA ASN A 319 -14.75 -14.61 -30.79
C ASN A 319 -14.34 -13.13 -30.74
N PRO A 320 -13.64 -12.67 -29.70
CA PRO A 320 -13.24 -11.29 -29.59
C PRO A 320 -12.21 -10.95 -30.67
N ASP A 321 -12.31 -9.72 -31.18
CA ASP A 321 -11.32 -9.18 -32.11
C ASP A 321 -9.99 -8.99 -31.39
N TYR A 322 -8.89 -9.25 -32.10
CA TYR A 322 -7.56 -8.94 -31.58
C TYR A 322 -7.28 -7.44 -31.81
N PRO A 323 -6.98 -6.65 -30.77
CA PRO A 323 -7.00 -5.20 -30.86
C PRO A 323 -5.91 -4.60 -31.77
N ASP A 324 -4.72 -5.22 -31.85
CA ASP A 324 -3.57 -4.63 -32.56
C ASP A 324 -2.88 -5.60 -33.55
N GLY A 325 -3.32 -5.60 -34.81
CA GLY A 325 -2.62 -6.29 -35.91
C GLY A 325 -3.10 -7.72 -36.19
N PRO A 326 -2.31 -8.54 -36.91
CA PRO A 326 -2.69 -9.93 -37.14
C PRO A 326 -2.67 -10.69 -35.82
N ALA A 327 -3.79 -11.35 -35.51
CA ALA A 327 -3.89 -12.22 -34.34
C ALA A 327 -2.76 -13.26 -34.36
N PRO A 328 -2.12 -13.53 -33.20
CA PRO A 328 -1.12 -14.57 -33.12
C PRO A 328 -1.74 -15.93 -33.45
N PRO A 329 -0.98 -16.90 -33.98
CA PRO A 329 -1.47 -18.25 -34.26
C PRO A 329 -2.17 -18.92 -33.07
N GLU A 330 -1.76 -18.55 -31.85
CA GLU A 330 -2.30 -19.07 -30.60
C GLU A 330 -3.63 -18.42 -30.18
N TRP A 331 -4.08 -17.34 -30.83
CA TRP A 331 -5.27 -16.57 -30.43
C TRP A 331 -6.55 -17.41 -30.27
N PRO A 332 -6.92 -18.29 -31.23
CA PRO A 332 -8.11 -19.12 -31.07
C PRO A 332 -8.02 -20.04 -29.84
N THR A 333 -6.81 -20.50 -29.52
CA THR A 333 -6.55 -21.32 -28.34
C THR A 333 -6.67 -20.52 -27.05
N LEU A 334 -6.14 -19.30 -27.01
CA LEU A 334 -6.24 -18.38 -25.88
C LEU A 334 -7.71 -18.05 -25.58
N VAL A 335 -8.48 -17.65 -26.58
CA VAL A 335 -9.91 -17.35 -26.45
C VAL A 335 -10.67 -18.57 -25.93
N ARG A 336 -10.39 -19.77 -26.48
CA ARG A 336 -11.05 -21.00 -26.02
C ARG A 336 -10.70 -21.35 -24.57
N LEU A 337 -9.44 -21.19 -24.17
CA LEU A 337 -9.01 -21.40 -22.79
C LEU A 337 -9.64 -20.37 -21.84
N GLY A 338 -9.64 -19.09 -22.22
CA GLY A 338 -10.30 -18.02 -21.47
C GLY A 338 -11.80 -18.26 -21.30
N ARG A 339 -12.49 -18.70 -22.35
CA ARG A 339 -13.91 -19.13 -22.27
C ARG A 339 -14.11 -20.31 -21.34
N GLY A 340 -13.09 -21.12 -21.12
CA GLY A 340 -13.10 -22.11 -20.07
C GLY A 340 -13.17 -21.46 -18.68
N CYS A 341 -12.32 -20.45 -18.46
CA CYS A 341 -12.11 -19.76 -17.18
C CYS A 341 -13.27 -18.85 -16.81
N PHE A 342 -13.94 -18.31 -17.80
CA PHE A 342 -14.88 -17.22 -17.65
C PHE A 342 -16.28 -17.52 -18.20
N PRO A 343 -17.28 -16.72 -17.78
CA PRO A 343 -17.23 -15.87 -16.59
C PRO A 343 -17.22 -16.72 -15.34
N ARG A 344 -16.57 -16.21 -14.29
CA ARG A 344 -16.58 -16.86 -12.99
C ARG A 344 -17.93 -16.58 -12.38
N GLY A 345 -18.84 -17.55 -12.49
CA GLY A 345 -20.19 -17.40 -11.94
C GLY A 345 -20.12 -16.83 -10.52
N ARG A 346 -20.74 -15.65 -10.29
CA ARG A 346 -20.76 -14.93 -9.00
C ARG A 346 -21.26 -15.77 -7.81
N LEU A 347 -21.78 -16.97 -8.07
CA LEU A 347 -22.34 -17.92 -7.11
C LEU A 347 -21.31 -18.86 -6.45
N GLY A 348 -20.05 -18.88 -6.88
CA GLY A 348 -19.02 -19.79 -6.36
C GLY A 348 -18.41 -19.42 -4.99
N VAL A 349 -18.74 -18.25 -4.43
CA VAL A 349 -18.13 -17.76 -3.18
C VAL A 349 -18.60 -18.50 -1.92
N TYR A 350 -19.67 -19.32 -1.97
CA TYR A 350 -20.33 -19.77 -0.74
C TYR A 350 -20.27 -21.26 -0.40
N LEU A 351 -19.86 -22.16 -1.29
CA LEU A 351 -19.88 -23.60 -0.99
C LEU A 351 -18.60 -24.29 -1.48
N GLY A 352 -17.60 -24.34 -0.60
CA GLY A 352 -16.43 -25.21 -0.77
C GLY A 352 -15.16 -24.53 -1.32
N MET A 353 -15.06 -23.21 -1.29
CA MET A 353 -13.75 -22.56 -1.52
C MET A 353 -12.75 -23.16 -0.52
N PRO A 354 -11.61 -23.69 -0.98
CA PRO A 354 -10.55 -24.11 -0.07
C PRO A 354 -10.24 -22.89 0.80
N HIS A 355 -10.51 -23.02 2.09
CA HIS A 355 -10.08 -22.02 3.04
C HIS A 355 -8.57 -22.17 3.12
N TRP A 356 -7.84 -21.42 2.29
CA TRP A 356 -6.44 -21.13 2.55
C TRP A 356 -6.36 -20.17 3.76
N LEU A 357 -7.16 -20.39 4.81
CA LEU A 357 -6.96 -19.67 6.05
C LEU A 357 -5.49 -19.88 6.41
N PRO A 358 -4.71 -18.80 6.58
CA PRO A 358 -3.30 -18.92 6.86
C PRO A 358 -3.21 -19.77 8.12
N PHE A 359 -2.68 -20.98 7.98
CA PHE A 359 -2.39 -21.85 9.09
C PHE A 359 -1.17 -21.21 9.78
N THR A 360 -1.40 -20.16 10.57
CA THR A 360 -0.34 -19.39 11.25
C THR A 360 0.26 -20.14 12.43
N GLY A 361 0.06 -21.46 12.54
CA GLY A 361 0.29 -22.20 13.79
C GLY A 361 0.95 -23.57 13.70
N GLU A 362 1.03 -24.21 12.53
CA GLU A 362 1.68 -25.53 12.43
C GLU A 362 2.80 -25.46 11.39
N HIS A 363 4.03 -25.72 11.85
CA HIS A 363 5.17 -26.01 11.00
C HIS A 363 4.74 -27.00 9.92
N VAL A 364 5.10 -26.74 8.66
CA VAL A 364 5.12 -27.79 7.64
C VAL A 364 5.95 -28.93 8.24
N PRO A 365 5.36 -30.11 8.51
CA PRO A 365 6.10 -31.19 9.15
C PRO A 365 7.32 -31.54 8.28
N ASP A 366 8.48 -31.62 8.93
CA ASP A 366 9.75 -31.99 8.30
C ASP A 366 9.73 -33.41 7.72
#